data_AF-A0A8J9X6L2-F1
#
_entry.id   AF-A0A8J9X6L2-F1
#
_cell.length_a   1.000
_cell.length_b   1.000
_cell.length_c   1.000
_cell.angle_alpha   90.00
_cell.angle_beta   90.00
_cell.angle_gamma   90.00
#
_symmetry.space_group_name_H-M   'P 1'
#
loop_
_entity.id
_entity.type
_entity.pdbx_description
1 polymer ?
#
loop_
_entity_poly.entity_id
_entity_poly.type
_entity_poly.pdbx_seq_one_letter_code
_entity_poly.pdbx_strand_id
1 'polypeptide(L)'
;MVSVQDATITNDNEHHDDYALPTPPSITETLPLPATPIVTSRDKAWIRGVNVGGWLTLERYIVPYQFAITSCHLRGDFCWYADALGAPPVTHPDYQLCSDVRDTCEPVQKPNVYGNMDYPFDEYNLGAAFPDPRIGAQWLDYHFRYFLSRSDLERLVDAKVTHVRIPIPHWIMGDVQDGEPWIVGSRWRYFLRALGWCRELGLKVWPDIHTAPGSQNGFDNSGQQLPGVSCRGWADEPHNVARSLTVIRDVVDEIVREGYGDVVTGFGLLNEPFKDCPRDVYLNFIDQGLDIVREALGPETAVYVSDLFSAMSFNDGSWWLDPSRYNHTYLDSHYYHVFAEHPRALSPRQHIAYTCQSEYHARLSDSGSASCCYTDAPVYNATPSVDGVQRLIGEWSAATDTLPVAMLDTIMAHIATHGTALRMNRTLSTARQDFLRHFVHAQMVAYEAADVGVGAGWFYWTLKMEGGAFAEWDFLRGVEEGWIVLPASHHTPAQAEFGTCYEIVFQTDDDPSIIDEFPPPTDDDANNWQGVVLDDDVVVSHGQSLLSGGGGRKQYNDSISENDTAGRVPTIPSHQTPSHWMLGTVLLILLVVGAGWRWQRQRSTKQADYEQIEEVGITV
;
A
#
# COMPACT_ATOMS: atom_id res chain seq x y z
N MET A 1 -16.16 53.05 67.64
CA MET A 1 -15.05 54.00 67.35
C MET A 1 -14.64 53.68 65.91
N VAL A 2 -15.08 54.45 64.92
CA VAL A 2 -14.48 55.73 64.44
C VAL A 2 -13.15 55.42 63.72
N SER A 3 -12.90 55.73 62.43
CA SER A 3 -13.53 56.64 61.42
C SER A 3 -13.27 56.09 59.99
N VAL A 4 -14.18 56.16 58.99
CA VAL A 4 -14.31 57.18 57.89
C VAL A 4 -12.93 57.67 57.36
N GLN A 5 -12.56 57.61 56.06
CA GLN A 5 -13.12 58.26 54.83
C GLN A 5 -12.49 57.61 53.57
N ASP A 6 -13.21 57.20 52.52
CA ASP A 6 -13.79 57.94 51.36
C ASP A 6 -12.82 58.62 50.35
N ALA A 7 -12.65 57.94 49.20
CA ALA A 7 -12.94 58.39 47.81
C ALA A 7 -12.19 59.55 47.07
N THR A 8 -12.24 59.40 45.72
CA THR A 8 -12.08 60.38 44.61
C THR A 8 -10.69 60.84 44.11
N ILE A 9 -10.28 60.23 42.98
CA ILE A 9 -9.96 60.83 41.66
C ILE A 9 -9.43 62.28 41.62
N THR A 10 -8.22 62.45 41.05
CA THR A 10 -7.90 63.53 40.09
C THR A 10 -7.02 63.00 38.95
N ASN A 11 -7.36 63.35 37.71
CA ASN A 11 -6.41 63.31 36.59
C ASN A 11 -5.36 64.42 36.78
N ASP A 12 -4.17 64.24 36.23
CA ASP A 12 -3.57 65.26 35.35
C ASP A 12 -2.51 64.60 34.44
N ASN A 13 -2.48 65.01 33.17
CA ASN A 13 -1.45 64.63 32.20
C ASN A 13 -0.27 65.59 32.34
N GLU A 14 0.97 65.12 32.18
CA GLU A 14 1.91 65.67 31.17
C GLU A 14 3.26 64.92 31.08
N HIS A 15 3.67 64.71 29.82
CA HIS A 15 5.06 64.76 29.30
C HIS A 15 6.10 63.62 29.50
N HIS A 16 6.42 63.04 28.33
CA HIS A 16 7.75 62.77 27.76
C HIS A 16 8.66 61.63 28.29
N ASP A 17 8.72 60.60 27.44
CA ASP A 17 9.90 59.92 26.86
C ASP A 17 10.82 58.98 27.67
N ASP A 18 11.37 58.03 26.90
CA ASP A 18 12.42 57.05 27.18
C ASP A 18 12.21 56.02 28.31
N TYR A 19 11.62 54.87 27.93
CA TYR A 19 11.87 53.58 28.59
C TYR A 19 12.39 52.53 27.60
N ALA A 20 13.64 52.13 27.78
CA ALA A 20 14.21 50.96 27.10
C ALA A 20 13.57 49.67 27.62
N LEU A 21 13.23 48.74 26.72
CA LEU A 21 12.67 47.44 27.08
C LEU A 21 13.74 46.53 27.70
N PRO A 22 13.47 45.87 28.85
CA PRO A 22 14.39 44.88 29.43
C PRO A 22 14.39 43.58 28.63
N THR A 23 15.57 42.99 28.44
CA THR A 23 15.76 41.69 27.80
C THR A 23 15.19 40.54 28.62
N PRO A 24 14.53 39.53 28.00
CA PRO A 24 14.04 38.34 28.71
C PRO A 24 15.20 37.42 29.15
N PRO A 25 15.04 36.67 30.25
CA PRO A 25 16.07 35.75 30.74
C PRO A 25 16.20 34.50 29.87
N SER A 26 17.43 33.99 29.73
CA SER A 26 17.73 32.77 28.99
C SER A 26 17.25 31.51 29.73
N ILE A 27 16.27 30.80 29.17
CA ILE A 27 15.90 29.46 29.63
C ILE A 27 16.91 28.46 29.05
N THR A 28 17.82 27.97 29.90
CA THR A 28 18.76 26.88 29.58
C THR A 28 18.56 25.75 30.58
N GLU A 29 17.46 25.02 30.42
CA GLU A 29 17.21 23.77 31.13
C GLU A 29 16.34 22.86 30.25
N THR A 30 16.99 22.00 29.47
CA THR A 30 16.34 20.91 28.75
C THR A 30 16.02 19.80 29.74
N LEU A 31 14.74 19.66 30.11
CA LEU A 31 14.27 18.49 30.84
C LEU A 31 14.49 17.23 29.99
N PRO A 32 15.20 16.19 30.47
CA PRO A 32 15.33 14.95 29.73
C PRO A 32 13.97 14.24 29.66
N LEU A 33 13.54 13.87 28.45
CA LEU A 33 12.42 12.95 28.27
C LEU A 33 12.73 11.64 29.02
N PRO A 34 11.72 11.01 29.65
CA PRO A 34 11.93 9.75 30.34
C PRO A 34 12.32 8.68 29.30
N ALA A 35 13.57 8.21 29.37
CA ALA A 35 14.00 7.09 28.58
C ALA A 35 13.22 5.84 29.01
N THR A 36 12.19 5.48 28.26
CA THR A 36 11.64 4.13 28.25
C THR A 36 12.80 3.18 28.00
N PRO A 37 12.95 2.09 28.77
CA PRO A 37 13.98 1.11 28.47
C PRO A 37 13.63 0.47 27.13
N ILE A 38 14.35 0.85 26.08
CA ILE A 38 14.34 0.13 24.81
C ILE A 38 14.56 -1.34 25.17
N VAL A 39 13.63 -2.20 24.78
CA VAL A 39 13.78 -3.66 24.91
C VAL A 39 14.87 -4.06 23.93
N THR A 40 16.11 -3.91 24.39
CA THR A 40 17.32 -4.37 23.71
C THR A 40 17.43 -5.88 23.87
N SER A 41 16.42 -6.61 23.38
CA SER A 41 16.65 -7.99 22.99
C SER A 41 17.71 -7.94 21.89
N ARG A 42 18.92 -8.41 22.21
CA ARG A 42 20.09 -8.33 21.32
C ARG A 42 19.98 -9.28 20.11
N ASP A 43 18.82 -9.91 19.95
CA ASP A 43 18.56 -11.06 19.10
C ASP A 43 17.37 -10.84 18.15
N LYS A 44 16.62 -9.71 18.22
CA LYS A 44 15.56 -9.42 17.24
C LYS A 44 16.18 -9.15 15.87
N ALA A 45 15.69 -9.84 14.84
CA ALA A 45 16.02 -9.60 13.44
C ALA A 45 14.78 -9.11 12.71
N TRP A 46 14.91 -8.00 11.98
CA TRP A 46 13.84 -7.40 11.21
C TRP A 46 13.67 -8.11 9.87
N ILE A 47 12.43 -8.42 9.51
CA ILE A 47 12.09 -8.85 8.15
C ILE A 47 12.23 -7.63 7.25
N ARG A 48 13.21 -7.64 6.35
CA ARG A 48 13.37 -6.63 5.30
C ARG A 48 13.33 -7.34 3.97
N GLY A 49 12.16 -7.32 3.34
CA GLY A 49 11.88 -8.08 2.15
C GLY A 49 11.40 -7.24 0.97
N VAL A 50 11.28 -7.90 -0.17
CA VAL A 50 10.74 -7.32 -1.40
C VAL A 50 9.80 -8.33 -2.05
N ASN A 51 8.69 -7.85 -2.58
CA ASN A 51 7.71 -8.64 -3.31
C ASN A 51 8.19 -8.91 -4.74
N VAL A 52 7.99 -10.12 -5.26
CA VAL A 52 8.23 -10.47 -6.67
C VAL A 52 6.90 -10.45 -7.44
N GLY A 53 6.19 -9.33 -7.33
CA GLY A 53 4.91 -9.07 -8.01
C GLY A 53 5.04 -9.01 -9.53
N GLY A 54 3.94 -9.25 -10.24
CA GLY A 54 3.93 -9.31 -11.71
C GLY A 54 4.68 -10.50 -12.34
N TRP A 55 5.27 -11.40 -11.55
CA TRP A 55 6.04 -12.55 -12.07
C TRP A 55 5.19 -13.80 -12.29
N LEU A 56 4.82 -14.52 -11.23
CA LEU A 56 4.02 -15.74 -11.32
C LEU A 56 2.51 -15.45 -11.21
N THR A 57 2.12 -14.44 -10.45
CA THR A 57 0.82 -13.77 -10.62
C THR A 57 1.06 -12.52 -11.47
N LEU A 58 0.35 -12.38 -12.60
CA LEU A 58 0.52 -11.23 -13.49
C LEU A 58 -0.35 -10.05 -13.07
N GLU A 59 0.25 -8.86 -13.08
CA GLU A 59 -0.44 -7.58 -12.86
C GLU A 59 -0.09 -6.59 -13.94
N ARG A 60 -1.11 -5.94 -14.47
CA ARG A 60 -1.03 -5.23 -15.74
C ARG A 60 -0.29 -3.91 -15.66
N TYR A 61 -0.23 -3.26 -14.50
CA TYR A 61 0.59 -2.05 -14.29
C TYR A 61 2.06 -2.35 -14.01
N ILE A 62 2.40 -3.58 -13.61
CA ILE A 62 3.80 -4.03 -13.40
C ILE A 62 4.42 -4.43 -14.74
N VAL A 63 3.68 -5.18 -15.57
CA VAL A 63 4.15 -5.75 -16.86
C VAL A 63 3.15 -5.53 -18.01
N PRO A 64 2.79 -4.28 -18.35
CA PRO A 64 1.78 -3.96 -19.37
C PRO A 64 2.05 -4.58 -20.74
N TYR A 65 3.31 -4.76 -21.15
CA TYR A 65 3.63 -5.41 -22.42
C TYR A 65 3.27 -6.90 -22.47
N GLN A 66 3.23 -7.58 -21.31
CA GLN A 66 2.78 -8.97 -21.21
C GLN A 66 1.29 -9.13 -21.56
N PHE A 67 0.49 -8.06 -21.34
CA PHE A 67 -0.93 -7.97 -21.65
C PHE A 67 -1.21 -7.33 -23.02
N ALA A 68 -0.25 -6.61 -23.61
CA ALA A 68 -0.36 -5.95 -24.91
C ALA A 68 -0.28 -6.91 -26.13
N ILE A 69 -0.93 -8.08 -26.02
CA ILE A 69 -0.87 -9.15 -27.01
C ILE A 69 -1.56 -8.79 -28.34
N THR A 70 -1.06 -9.36 -29.43
CA THR A 70 -1.53 -9.13 -30.80
C THR A 70 -2.03 -10.42 -31.46
N SER A 71 -2.70 -10.30 -32.61
CA SER A 71 -3.19 -11.45 -33.38
C SER A 71 -2.09 -12.42 -33.84
N CYS A 72 -0.83 -11.99 -33.82
CA CYS A 72 0.36 -12.80 -34.04
C CYS A 72 0.71 -13.66 -32.81
N HIS A 73 0.67 -13.08 -31.61
CA HIS A 73 0.84 -13.82 -30.35
C HIS A 73 -0.15 -14.98 -30.23
N LEU A 74 -1.42 -14.77 -30.63
CA LEU A 74 -2.45 -15.81 -30.62
C LEU A 74 -2.16 -17.01 -31.56
N ARG A 75 -1.21 -16.88 -32.48
CA ARG A 75 -0.77 -17.94 -33.42
C ARG A 75 0.60 -18.54 -33.06
N GLY A 76 1.29 -17.99 -32.06
CA GLY A 76 2.69 -18.34 -31.74
C GLY A 76 3.73 -17.52 -32.49
N ASP A 77 3.31 -16.53 -33.28
CA ASP A 77 4.19 -15.56 -33.94
C ASP A 77 4.57 -14.46 -32.92
N PHE A 78 5.39 -14.80 -31.91
CA PHE A 78 5.70 -13.89 -30.80
C PHE A 78 6.61 -12.72 -31.21
N CYS A 79 6.39 -11.56 -30.60
CA CYS A 79 7.26 -10.40 -30.68
C CYS A 79 7.33 -9.72 -29.30
N TRP A 80 8.28 -8.83 -29.09
CA TRP A 80 8.40 -8.08 -27.84
C TRP A 80 8.52 -6.58 -28.08
N TYR A 81 8.15 -5.80 -27.07
CA TYR A 81 8.47 -4.38 -27.01
C TYR A 81 9.90 -4.21 -26.49
N ALA A 82 10.60 -3.15 -26.92
CA ALA A 82 12.05 -3.04 -26.77
C ALA A 82 12.56 -3.15 -25.33
N ASP A 83 11.76 -2.69 -24.36
CA ASP A 83 12.11 -2.64 -22.93
C ASP A 83 11.31 -3.64 -22.08
N ALA A 84 10.70 -4.66 -22.69
CA ALA A 84 9.83 -5.60 -21.97
C ALA A 84 10.61 -6.54 -21.03
N LEU A 85 10.27 -6.54 -19.73
CA LEU A 85 11.01 -7.27 -18.70
C LEU A 85 10.93 -8.80 -18.87
N GLY A 86 9.83 -9.30 -19.43
CA GLY A 86 9.62 -10.72 -19.74
C GLY A 86 10.26 -11.20 -21.04
N ALA A 87 10.93 -10.32 -21.80
CA ALA A 87 11.48 -10.66 -23.10
C ALA A 87 12.70 -11.58 -23.03
N PRO A 88 12.90 -12.49 -24.00
CA PRO A 88 14.17 -13.17 -24.17
C PRO A 88 15.27 -12.17 -24.56
N PRO A 89 16.55 -12.47 -24.31
CA PRO A 89 17.65 -11.63 -24.78
C PRO A 89 17.61 -11.42 -26.29
N VAL A 90 18.07 -10.26 -26.77
CA VAL A 90 18.12 -9.91 -28.22
C VAL A 90 18.95 -10.86 -29.11
N THR A 91 19.68 -11.80 -28.49
CA THR A 91 20.46 -12.86 -29.16
C THR A 91 19.70 -14.19 -29.26
N HIS A 92 18.50 -14.29 -28.70
CA HIS A 92 17.64 -15.46 -28.78
C HIS A 92 17.03 -15.56 -30.19
N PRO A 93 16.97 -16.76 -30.81
CA PRO A 93 16.51 -16.92 -32.19
C PRO A 93 15.06 -16.46 -32.41
N ASP A 94 14.22 -16.56 -31.38
CA ASP A 94 12.81 -16.16 -31.44
C ASP A 94 12.62 -14.64 -31.23
N TYR A 95 13.62 -13.89 -30.74
CA TYR A 95 13.46 -12.47 -30.42
C TYR A 95 13.29 -11.62 -31.68
N GLN A 96 12.21 -10.85 -31.72
CA GLN A 96 11.93 -9.81 -32.72
C GLN A 96 11.07 -8.71 -32.09
N LEU A 97 11.15 -7.48 -32.61
CA LEU A 97 10.38 -6.36 -32.08
C LEU A 97 8.96 -6.33 -32.66
N CYS A 98 7.97 -5.99 -31.83
CA CYS A 98 6.60 -5.80 -32.31
C CYS A 98 6.44 -4.60 -33.26
N SER A 99 7.41 -3.68 -33.32
CA SER A 99 7.50 -2.65 -34.36
C SER A 99 7.67 -3.24 -35.76
N ASP A 100 8.41 -4.35 -35.88
CA ASP A 100 8.91 -4.86 -37.16
C ASP A 100 7.86 -5.73 -37.88
N VAL A 101 6.90 -6.25 -37.12
CA VAL A 101 5.78 -7.08 -37.59
C VAL A 101 4.43 -6.38 -37.51
N ARG A 102 4.39 -5.12 -37.04
CA ARG A 102 3.17 -4.38 -36.66
C ARG A 102 2.10 -4.37 -37.75
N ASP A 103 2.48 -4.14 -39.01
CA ASP A 103 1.60 -4.09 -40.18
C ASP A 103 0.84 -5.42 -40.45
N THR A 104 1.19 -6.50 -39.73
CA THR A 104 0.56 -7.82 -39.83
C THR A 104 -0.05 -8.32 -38.51
N CYS A 105 0.07 -7.54 -37.43
CA CYS A 105 -0.18 -7.95 -36.05
C CYS A 105 -1.10 -6.97 -35.31
N GLU A 106 -2.40 -7.09 -35.54
CA GLU A 106 -3.44 -6.28 -34.88
C GLU A 106 -3.48 -6.46 -33.34
N PRO A 107 -3.67 -5.39 -32.55
CA PRO A 107 -3.95 -5.47 -31.11
C PRO A 107 -5.15 -6.37 -30.78
N VAL A 108 -5.01 -7.25 -29.78
CA VAL A 108 -6.12 -8.06 -29.29
C VAL A 108 -6.87 -7.28 -28.21
N GLN A 109 -7.96 -6.65 -28.62
CA GLN A 109 -8.87 -5.95 -27.70
C GLN A 109 -10.20 -6.70 -27.57
N LYS A 110 -10.76 -6.73 -26.36
CA LYS A 110 -12.08 -7.30 -26.03
C LYS A 110 -12.83 -6.35 -25.08
N PRO A 111 -14.17 -6.46 -24.95
CA PRO A 111 -14.88 -5.76 -23.90
C PRO A 111 -14.38 -6.25 -22.53
N ASN A 112 -13.88 -5.31 -21.71
CA ASN A 112 -13.56 -5.58 -20.32
C ASN A 112 -14.83 -5.70 -19.46
N VAL A 113 -14.65 -5.93 -18.16
CA VAL A 113 -15.70 -5.99 -17.14
C VAL A 113 -16.64 -4.78 -17.13
N TYR A 114 -16.18 -3.61 -17.56
CA TYR A 114 -16.98 -2.37 -17.66
C TYR A 114 -17.59 -2.13 -19.05
N GLY A 115 -17.39 -3.04 -20.00
CA GLY A 115 -17.91 -2.97 -21.37
C GLY A 115 -17.07 -2.14 -22.35
N ASN A 116 -15.92 -1.61 -21.91
CA ASN A 116 -15.00 -0.85 -22.77
C ASN A 116 -14.06 -1.80 -23.53
N MET A 117 -13.74 -1.48 -24.79
CA MET A 117 -12.78 -2.25 -25.58
C MET A 117 -11.36 -1.94 -25.12
N ASP A 118 -10.64 -2.96 -24.64
CA ASP A 118 -9.26 -2.83 -24.16
C ASP A 118 -8.49 -4.14 -24.38
N TYR A 119 -7.17 -4.11 -24.25
CA TYR A 119 -6.35 -5.32 -24.07
C TYR A 119 -6.85 -6.13 -22.85
N PRO A 120 -6.49 -7.42 -22.73
CA PRO A 120 -6.78 -8.21 -21.55
C PRO A 120 -6.47 -7.45 -20.25
N PHE A 121 -7.50 -7.29 -19.42
CA PHE A 121 -7.43 -6.40 -18.26
C PHE A 121 -6.74 -7.07 -17.05
N ASP A 122 -6.95 -8.37 -16.92
CA ASP A 122 -6.45 -9.27 -15.87
C ASP A 122 -5.94 -10.60 -16.47
N GLU A 123 -5.39 -11.48 -15.65
CA GLU A 123 -4.84 -12.75 -16.16
C GLU A 123 -5.93 -13.72 -16.65
N TYR A 124 -7.14 -13.68 -16.08
CA TYR A 124 -8.30 -14.45 -16.54
C TYR A 124 -8.67 -14.09 -17.99
N ASN A 125 -8.69 -12.80 -18.29
CA ASN A 125 -8.93 -12.23 -19.62
C ASN A 125 -7.79 -12.58 -20.59
N LEU A 126 -6.54 -12.59 -20.09
CA LEU A 126 -5.36 -12.94 -20.89
C LEU A 126 -5.39 -14.42 -21.27
N GLY A 127 -5.67 -15.31 -20.33
CA GLY A 127 -5.90 -16.74 -20.59
C GLY A 127 -7.03 -16.94 -21.61
N ALA A 128 -8.16 -16.25 -21.42
CA ALA A 128 -9.31 -16.31 -22.31
C ALA A 128 -9.08 -15.64 -23.69
N ALA A 129 -7.95 -14.96 -23.89
CA ALA A 129 -7.56 -14.41 -25.19
C ALA A 129 -6.94 -15.47 -26.10
N PHE A 130 -6.23 -16.47 -25.56
CA PHE A 130 -5.57 -17.53 -26.33
C PHE A 130 -6.54 -18.67 -26.70
N PRO A 131 -6.86 -18.89 -27.99
CA PRO A 131 -7.73 -20.01 -28.39
C PRO A 131 -7.07 -21.38 -28.21
N ASP A 132 -5.74 -21.42 -28.20
CA ASP A 132 -4.94 -22.59 -27.87
C ASP A 132 -4.12 -22.28 -26.60
N PRO A 133 -4.47 -22.86 -25.43
CA PRO A 133 -3.77 -22.56 -24.18
C PRO A 133 -2.30 -22.99 -24.18
N ARG A 134 -1.87 -23.84 -25.13
CA ARG A 134 -0.45 -24.21 -25.30
C ARG A 134 0.37 -23.06 -25.89
N ILE A 135 -0.23 -22.22 -26.73
CA ILE A 135 0.42 -21.01 -27.25
C ILE A 135 0.51 -19.96 -26.15
N GLY A 136 -0.57 -19.75 -25.39
CA GLY A 136 -0.54 -18.89 -24.21
C GLY A 136 0.48 -19.36 -23.17
N ALA A 137 0.63 -20.68 -22.96
CA ALA A 137 1.64 -21.22 -22.06
C ALA A 137 3.08 -20.91 -22.53
N GLN A 138 3.34 -20.93 -23.85
CA GLN A 138 4.64 -20.52 -24.41
C GLN A 138 4.90 -19.02 -24.21
N TRP A 139 3.88 -18.16 -24.42
CA TRP A 139 3.98 -16.72 -24.16
C TRP A 139 4.30 -16.40 -22.71
N LEU A 140 3.59 -17.05 -21.78
CA LEU A 140 3.82 -16.93 -20.34
C LEU A 140 5.17 -17.52 -19.90
N ASP A 141 5.63 -18.62 -20.51
CA ASP A 141 6.91 -19.24 -20.18
C ASP A 141 8.14 -18.42 -20.59
N TYR A 142 8.02 -17.54 -21.58
CA TYR A 142 9.04 -16.52 -21.84
C TYR A 142 9.16 -15.57 -20.66
N HIS A 143 8.04 -15.00 -20.22
CA HIS A 143 7.99 -14.09 -19.07
C HIS A 143 8.52 -14.73 -17.79
N PHE A 144 8.00 -15.89 -17.39
CA PHE A 144 8.45 -16.55 -16.16
C PHE A 144 9.94 -16.91 -16.18
N ARG A 145 10.50 -17.19 -17.36
CA ARG A 145 11.91 -17.52 -17.55
C ARG A 145 12.82 -16.32 -17.37
N TYR A 146 12.45 -15.17 -17.93
CA TYR A 146 13.36 -14.02 -18.11
C TYR A 146 13.07 -12.85 -17.16
N PHE A 147 11.84 -12.69 -16.66
CA PHE A 147 11.50 -11.62 -15.71
C PHE A 147 12.36 -11.68 -14.45
N LEU A 148 12.40 -12.81 -13.73
CA LEU A 148 13.29 -12.99 -12.59
C LEU A 148 14.60 -13.67 -13.02
N SER A 149 15.72 -12.97 -12.82
CA SER A 149 17.08 -13.48 -12.99
C SER A 149 17.79 -13.66 -11.64
N ARG A 150 18.90 -14.42 -11.65
CA ARG A 150 19.79 -14.52 -10.48
C ARG A 150 20.39 -13.16 -10.09
N SER A 151 20.71 -12.33 -11.08
CA SER A 151 21.33 -11.01 -10.85
C SER A 151 20.41 -10.05 -10.11
N ASP A 152 19.08 -10.16 -10.29
CA ASP A 152 18.12 -9.40 -9.49
C ASP A 152 18.24 -9.76 -8.01
N LEU A 153 18.33 -11.06 -7.68
CA LEU A 153 18.49 -11.55 -6.31
C LEU A 153 19.87 -11.20 -5.71
N GLU A 154 20.92 -11.18 -6.52
CA GLU A 154 22.25 -10.73 -6.09
C GLU A 154 22.22 -9.23 -5.72
N ARG A 155 21.54 -8.38 -6.52
CA ARG A 155 21.29 -6.96 -6.17
C ARG A 155 20.52 -6.80 -4.86
N LEU A 156 19.56 -7.67 -4.56
CA LEU A 156 18.84 -7.66 -3.28
C LEU A 156 19.78 -7.91 -2.09
N VAL A 157 20.68 -8.90 -2.19
CA VAL A 157 21.69 -9.21 -1.15
C VAL A 157 22.68 -8.06 -0.97
N ASP A 158 23.12 -7.45 -2.08
CA ASP A 158 23.95 -6.25 -2.05
C ASP A 158 23.22 -5.06 -1.39
N ALA A 159 21.92 -4.93 -1.61
CA ALA A 159 21.03 -3.97 -0.94
C ALA A 159 20.65 -4.35 0.50
N LYS A 160 21.18 -5.45 1.07
CA LYS A 160 20.90 -5.93 2.45
C LYS A 160 19.46 -6.40 2.69
N VAL A 161 18.74 -6.74 1.63
CA VAL A 161 17.45 -7.46 1.71
C VAL A 161 17.69 -8.87 2.24
N THR A 162 16.74 -9.38 3.00
CA THR A 162 16.81 -10.65 3.74
C THR A 162 15.78 -11.68 3.28
N HIS A 163 14.64 -11.20 2.80
CA HIS A 163 13.48 -12.02 2.42
C HIS A 163 12.95 -11.63 1.04
N VAL A 164 12.30 -12.55 0.34
CA VAL A 164 11.47 -12.27 -0.82
C VAL A 164 10.07 -12.85 -0.63
N ARG A 165 9.03 -12.04 -0.81
CA ARG A 165 7.64 -12.50 -0.87
C ARG A 165 7.29 -12.80 -2.32
N ILE A 166 6.73 -13.97 -2.61
CA ILE A 166 6.46 -14.40 -3.99
C ILE A 166 4.97 -14.70 -4.14
N PRO A 167 4.20 -13.75 -4.74
CA PRO A 167 2.85 -14.00 -5.24
C PRO A 167 2.80 -15.25 -6.12
N ILE A 168 1.97 -16.21 -5.73
CA ILE A 168 1.65 -17.42 -6.49
C ILE A 168 0.13 -17.54 -6.64
N PRO A 169 -0.38 -17.88 -7.84
CA PRO A 169 -1.81 -18.02 -8.05
C PRO A 169 -2.33 -19.40 -7.65
N HIS A 170 -3.62 -19.53 -7.35
CA HIS A 170 -4.19 -20.82 -6.92
C HIS A 170 -4.01 -21.96 -7.93
N TRP A 171 -4.01 -21.64 -9.24
CA TRP A 171 -3.79 -22.62 -10.30
C TRP A 171 -2.31 -23.02 -10.52
N ILE A 172 -1.36 -22.59 -9.67
CA ILE A 172 0.08 -22.84 -9.86
C ILE A 172 0.44 -24.33 -9.95
N MET A 173 -0.27 -25.19 -9.21
CA MET A 173 -0.10 -26.65 -9.22
C MET A 173 -0.97 -27.37 -10.28
N GLY A 174 -1.66 -26.62 -11.14
CA GLY A 174 -2.54 -27.17 -12.17
C GLY A 174 -4.00 -27.37 -11.76
N ASP A 175 -4.42 -26.81 -10.63
CA ASP A 175 -5.82 -26.75 -10.19
C ASP A 175 -6.62 -25.78 -11.09
N VAL A 176 -7.15 -26.32 -12.20
CA VAL A 176 -7.97 -25.61 -13.18
C VAL A 176 -9.24 -26.43 -13.45
N GLN A 177 -10.41 -25.81 -13.28
CA GLN A 177 -11.72 -26.45 -13.41
C GLN A 177 -12.40 -26.14 -14.76
N ASP A 178 -13.43 -26.93 -15.10
CA ASP A 178 -14.16 -26.78 -16.37
C ASP A 178 -14.73 -25.36 -16.53
N GLY A 179 -14.30 -24.68 -17.60
CA GLY A 179 -14.72 -23.31 -17.93
C GLY A 179 -13.76 -22.22 -17.43
N GLU A 180 -12.77 -22.55 -16.61
CA GLU A 180 -11.72 -21.60 -16.23
C GLU A 180 -10.69 -21.43 -17.37
N PRO A 181 -10.27 -20.20 -17.68
CA PRO A 181 -9.30 -19.91 -18.75
C PRO A 181 -7.84 -19.94 -18.26
N TRP A 182 -7.58 -20.35 -17.02
CA TRP A 182 -6.26 -20.28 -16.41
C TRP A 182 -5.21 -21.06 -17.19
N ILE A 183 -4.12 -20.40 -17.56
CA ILE A 183 -3.00 -21.02 -18.26
C ILE A 183 -1.87 -21.22 -17.26
N VAL A 184 -1.66 -22.46 -16.82
CA VAL A 184 -0.67 -22.82 -15.78
C VAL A 184 0.76 -22.46 -16.19
N GLY A 185 1.17 -22.84 -17.41
CA GLY A 185 2.55 -22.73 -17.87
C GLY A 185 3.53 -23.57 -17.04
N SER A 186 4.80 -23.18 -17.05
CA SER A 186 5.90 -23.78 -16.27
C SER A 186 6.14 -23.04 -14.94
N ARG A 187 5.15 -22.35 -14.38
CA ARG A 187 5.28 -21.53 -13.15
C ARG A 187 6.02 -22.25 -12.03
N TRP A 188 5.57 -23.46 -11.68
CA TRP A 188 6.16 -24.24 -10.58
C TRP A 188 7.66 -24.49 -10.78
N ARG A 189 8.08 -24.84 -12.00
CA ARG A 189 9.50 -25.01 -12.35
C ARG A 189 10.31 -23.74 -12.14
N TYR A 190 9.76 -22.58 -12.46
CA TYR A 190 10.45 -21.30 -12.30
C TYR A 190 10.45 -20.81 -10.85
N PHE A 191 9.40 -21.11 -10.08
CA PHE A 191 9.37 -20.96 -8.62
C PHE A 191 10.49 -21.77 -7.95
N LEU A 192 10.58 -23.09 -8.20
CA LEU A 192 11.64 -23.95 -7.67
C LEU A 192 13.05 -23.45 -8.06
N ARG A 193 13.22 -22.91 -9.28
CA ARG A 193 14.49 -22.28 -9.71
C ARG A 193 14.85 -21.08 -8.82
N ALA A 194 13.88 -20.24 -8.48
CA ALA A 194 14.10 -19.10 -7.58
C ALA A 194 14.39 -19.55 -6.14
N LEU A 195 13.72 -20.60 -5.63
CA LEU A 195 14.04 -21.19 -4.32
C LEU A 195 15.50 -21.67 -4.27
N GLY A 196 15.99 -22.31 -5.35
CA GLY A 196 17.39 -22.72 -5.49
C GLY A 196 18.36 -21.54 -5.43
N TRP A 197 18.10 -20.47 -6.18
CA TRP A 197 18.94 -19.26 -6.14
C TRP A 197 18.89 -18.56 -4.77
N CYS A 198 17.71 -18.45 -4.15
CA CYS A 198 17.57 -17.84 -2.82
C CYS A 198 18.35 -18.62 -1.76
N ARG A 199 18.32 -19.97 -1.80
CA ARG A 199 19.11 -20.82 -0.90
C ARG A 199 20.61 -20.54 -1.04
N GLU A 200 21.12 -20.50 -2.27
CA GLU A 200 22.55 -20.23 -2.53
C GLU A 200 22.98 -18.83 -2.08
N LEU A 201 22.06 -17.86 -2.14
CA LEU A 201 22.28 -16.46 -1.79
C LEU A 201 21.98 -16.13 -0.31
N GLY A 202 21.42 -17.09 0.45
CA GLY A 202 21.02 -16.90 1.84
C GLY A 202 19.70 -16.13 2.05
N LEU A 203 18.98 -15.80 0.98
CA LEU A 203 17.65 -15.17 1.04
C LEU A 203 16.60 -16.18 1.52
N LYS A 204 15.67 -15.70 2.34
CA LYS A 204 14.47 -16.48 2.73
C LYS A 204 13.31 -16.19 1.80
N VAL A 205 12.48 -17.20 1.53
CA VAL A 205 11.35 -17.09 0.61
C VAL A 205 10.03 -17.28 1.35
N TRP A 206 9.10 -16.36 1.15
CA TRP A 206 7.75 -16.37 1.70
C TRP A 206 6.75 -16.45 0.54
N PRO A 207 6.27 -17.64 0.16
CA PRO A 207 5.27 -17.80 -0.91
C PRO A 207 3.92 -17.29 -0.42
N ASP A 208 3.16 -16.69 -1.33
CA ASP A 208 1.92 -15.98 -1.03
C ASP A 208 0.79 -16.47 -1.94
N ILE A 209 -0.26 -17.07 -1.38
CA ILE A 209 -1.46 -17.40 -2.18
C ILE A 209 -2.17 -16.08 -2.53
N HIS A 210 -1.87 -15.57 -3.73
CA HIS A 210 -2.26 -14.22 -4.13
C HIS A 210 -3.63 -14.17 -4.79
N THR A 211 -4.12 -15.31 -5.26
CA THR A 211 -5.41 -15.44 -5.96
C THR A 211 -6.22 -16.58 -5.36
N ALA A 212 -7.55 -16.44 -5.33
CA ALA A 212 -8.46 -17.52 -4.95
C ALA A 212 -9.56 -17.78 -6.00
N PRO A 213 -10.12 -18.99 -6.05
CA PRO A 213 -11.27 -19.31 -6.89
C PRO A 213 -12.45 -18.36 -6.61
N GLY A 214 -13.04 -17.79 -7.66
CA GLY A 214 -14.12 -16.81 -7.55
C GLY A 214 -13.70 -15.39 -7.16
N SER A 215 -12.40 -15.15 -6.96
CA SER A 215 -11.79 -13.93 -6.41
C SER A 215 -12.19 -13.60 -4.97
N GLN A 216 -11.18 -13.27 -4.16
CA GLN A 216 -11.33 -12.84 -2.77
C GLN A 216 -11.51 -11.32 -2.61
N ASN A 217 -11.43 -10.54 -3.69
CA ASN A 217 -11.59 -9.08 -3.62
C ASN A 217 -12.19 -8.41 -4.87
N GLY A 218 -12.18 -9.06 -6.03
CA GLY A 218 -12.63 -8.47 -7.30
C GLY A 218 -11.64 -7.51 -7.96
N PHE A 219 -10.39 -7.43 -7.48
CA PHE A 219 -9.29 -6.69 -8.10
C PHE A 219 -8.57 -7.54 -9.17
N ASP A 220 -7.84 -6.90 -10.08
CA ASP A 220 -7.03 -7.57 -11.10
C ASP A 220 -5.87 -8.39 -10.50
N ASN A 221 -5.29 -7.95 -9.37
CA ASN A 221 -4.25 -8.69 -8.64
C ASN A 221 -4.69 -10.09 -8.18
N SER A 222 -5.99 -10.30 -7.96
CA SER A 222 -6.58 -11.63 -7.69
C SER A 222 -6.67 -12.54 -8.92
N GLY A 223 -6.13 -12.11 -10.06
CA GLY A 223 -6.18 -12.79 -11.35
C GLY A 223 -7.46 -12.54 -12.15
N GLN A 224 -8.55 -12.12 -11.50
CA GLN A 224 -9.84 -11.83 -12.13
C GLN A 224 -10.49 -10.59 -11.51
N GLN A 225 -10.54 -9.49 -12.27
CA GLN A 225 -11.28 -8.30 -11.88
C GLN A 225 -12.79 -8.55 -12.05
N LEU A 226 -13.58 -8.15 -11.05
CA LEU A 226 -15.03 -8.31 -11.04
C LEU A 226 -15.75 -6.96 -11.15
N PRO A 227 -17.04 -6.92 -11.56
CA PRO A 227 -17.81 -5.67 -11.68
C PRO A 227 -17.96 -4.88 -10.37
N GLY A 228 -17.67 -5.52 -9.24
CA GLY A 228 -17.68 -4.91 -7.91
C GLY A 228 -16.65 -5.56 -7.01
N VAL A 229 -16.15 -4.79 -6.05
CA VAL A 229 -15.12 -5.19 -5.09
C VAL A 229 -15.79 -5.93 -3.92
N SER A 230 -15.43 -7.20 -3.70
CA SER A 230 -16.07 -8.07 -2.70
C SER A 230 -15.30 -9.38 -2.48
N CYS A 231 -15.32 -9.89 -1.25
CA CYS A 231 -14.84 -11.22 -0.86
C CYS A 231 -15.87 -12.33 -1.14
N ARG A 232 -17.11 -11.98 -1.50
CA ARG A 232 -18.25 -12.89 -1.55
C ARG A 232 -18.12 -13.98 -2.62
N GLY A 233 -17.45 -13.67 -3.75
CA GLY A 233 -17.19 -14.65 -4.81
C GLY A 233 -16.36 -15.85 -4.36
N TRP A 234 -15.47 -15.64 -3.40
CA TRP A 234 -14.74 -16.70 -2.71
C TRP A 234 -15.50 -17.23 -1.47
N ALA A 235 -15.96 -16.35 -0.59
CA ALA A 235 -16.37 -16.74 0.77
C ALA A 235 -17.81 -17.28 0.91
N ASP A 236 -18.74 -16.86 0.05
CA ASP A 236 -20.12 -17.38 0.08
C ASP A 236 -20.22 -18.78 -0.57
N GLU A 237 -19.15 -19.25 -1.23
CA GLU A 237 -19.06 -20.54 -1.92
C GLU A 237 -18.10 -21.49 -1.18
N PRO A 238 -18.59 -22.42 -0.33
CA PRO A 238 -17.74 -23.30 0.48
C PRO A 238 -16.75 -24.17 -0.31
N HIS A 239 -17.06 -24.45 -1.58
CA HIS A 239 -16.16 -25.14 -2.52
C HIS A 239 -14.91 -24.32 -2.83
N ASN A 240 -15.04 -22.99 -3.00
CA ASN A 240 -13.91 -22.11 -3.29
C ASN A 240 -12.96 -22.02 -2.10
N VAL A 241 -13.50 -21.90 -0.87
CA VAL A 241 -12.72 -21.94 0.38
C VAL A 241 -11.99 -23.29 0.56
N ALA A 242 -12.69 -24.41 0.35
CA ALA A 242 -12.11 -25.75 0.45
C ALA A 242 -11.04 -26.02 -0.62
N ARG A 243 -11.22 -25.48 -1.84
CA ARG A 243 -10.25 -25.52 -2.93
C ARG A 243 -9.00 -24.71 -2.58
N SER A 244 -9.13 -23.51 -2.04
CA SER A 244 -8.00 -22.71 -1.54
C SER A 244 -7.18 -23.47 -0.47
N LEU A 245 -7.83 -24.13 0.49
CA LEU A 245 -7.13 -24.97 1.49
C LEU A 245 -6.45 -26.20 0.88
N THR A 246 -6.99 -26.74 -0.21
CA THR A 246 -6.37 -27.85 -0.96
C THR A 246 -5.12 -27.37 -1.67
N VAL A 247 -5.19 -26.23 -2.36
CA VAL A 247 -4.04 -25.58 -3.01
C VAL A 247 -2.92 -25.26 -2.01
N ILE A 248 -3.23 -24.72 -0.83
CA ILE A 248 -2.22 -24.46 0.22
C ILE A 248 -1.50 -25.77 0.57
N ARG A 249 -2.24 -26.86 0.80
CA ARG A 249 -1.67 -28.18 1.11
C ARG A 249 -0.78 -28.70 -0.01
N ASP A 250 -1.27 -28.70 -1.24
CA ASP A 250 -0.55 -29.19 -2.41
C ASP A 250 0.77 -28.42 -2.62
N VAL A 251 0.77 -27.10 -2.40
CA VAL A 251 1.98 -26.27 -2.48
C VAL A 251 2.97 -26.59 -1.35
N VAL A 252 2.54 -26.68 -0.07
CA VAL A 252 3.49 -26.94 1.03
C VAL A 252 4.03 -28.37 1.02
N ASP A 253 3.20 -29.37 0.72
CA ASP A 253 3.63 -30.77 0.58
C ASP A 253 4.67 -30.90 -0.54
N GLU A 254 4.47 -30.21 -1.66
CA GLU A 254 5.40 -30.18 -2.79
C GLU A 254 6.71 -29.44 -2.45
N ILE A 255 6.67 -28.33 -1.70
CA ILE A 255 7.87 -27.64 -1.19
C ILE A 255 8.70 -28.59 -0.31
N VAL A 256 8.06 -29.37 0.56
CA VAL A 256 8.72 -30.38 1.39
C VAL A 256 9.27 -31.51 0.52
N ARG A 257 8.51 -31.98 -0.47
CA ARG A 257 8.89 -33.08 -1.38
C ARG A 257 10.08 -32.73 -2.28
N GLU A 258 10.15 -31.49 -2.76
CA GLU A 258 11.29 -30.94 -3.50
C GLU A 258 12.45 -30.50 -2.57
N GLY A 259 12.24 -30.58 -1.25
CA GLY A 259 13.27 -30.40 -0.23
C GLY A 259 13.67 -28.95 0.00
N TYR A 260 12.70 -28.02 0.03
CA TYR A 260 12.92 -26.56 0.16
C TYR A 260 12.48 -25.92 1.50
N GLY A 261 12.10 -26.72 2.50
CA GLY A 261 11.70 -26.21 3.84
C GLY A 261 12.79 -25.48 4.64
N ASP A 262 14.06 -25.49 4.20
CA ASP A 262 15.15 -24.68 4.77
C ASP A 262 15.17 -23.23 4.23
N VAL A 263 14.62 -23.00 3.04
CA VAL A 263 14.57 -21.68 2.38
C VAL A 263 13.18 -21.05 2.47
N VAL A 264 12.13 -21.85 2.42
CA VAL A 264 10.75 -21.43 2.68
C VAL A 264 10.52 -21.40 4.19
N THR A 265 10.72 -20.23 4.80
CA THR A 265 10.58 -20.05 6.26
C THR A 265 9.29 -19.33 6.67
N GLY A 266 8.47 -18.94 5.71
CA GLY A 266 7.14 -18.40 5.96
C GLY A 266 6.19 -18.60 4.79
N PHE A 267 4.89 -18.42 5.01
CA PHE A 267 3.84 -18.66 4.03
C PHE A 267 2.61 -17.76 4.23
N GLY A 268 2.08 -17.19 3.15
CA GLY A 268 0.88 -16.34 3.14
C GLY A 268 -0.35 -17.12 2.74
N LEU A 269 -1.37 -17.15 3.61
CA LEU A 269 -2.55 -18.01 3.40
C LEU A 269 -3.49 -17.51 2.30
N LEU A 270 -3.74 -16.19 2.24
CA LEU A 270 -4.53 -15.54 1.20
C LEU A 270 -4.31 -14.03 1.20
N ASN A 271 -3.95 -13.48 0.04
CA ASN A 271 -3.77 -12.03 -0.16
C ASN A 271 -5.09 -11.26 -0.14
N GLU A 272 -5.13 -10.14 0.57
CA GLU A 272 -6.18 -9.10 0.48
C GLU A 272 -7.64 -9.57 0.29
N PRO A 273 -8.23 -10.47 1.12
CA PRO A 273 -9.67 -10.70 1.06
C PRO A 273 -10.41 -9.41 1.46
N PHE A 274 -11.41 -9.00 0.69
CA PHE A 274 -12.03 -7.69 0.90
C PHE A 274 -12.80 -7.59 2.22
N LYS A 275 -12.90 -6.38 2.77
CA LYS A 275 -13.45 -6.08 4.10
C LYS A 275 -14.90 -6.51 4.36
N ASP A 276 -15.63 -6.95 3.34
CA ASP A 276 -16.98 -7.51 3.46
C ASP A 276 -16.99 -9.05 3.69
N CYS A 277 -15.82 -9.68 3.80
CA CYS A 277 -15.69 -11.11 4.03
C CYS A 277 -16.35 -11.55 5.34
N PRO A 278 -17.11 -12.67 5.36
CA PRO A 278 -17.62 -13.25 6.60
C PRO A 278 -16.47 -13.61 7.54
N ARG A 279 -16.39 -12.94 8.69
CA ARG A 279 -15.29 -13.11 9.66
C ARG A 279 -15.19 -14.54 10.17
N ASP A 280 -16.31 -15.21 10.42
CA ASP A 280 -16.35 -16.62 10.83
C ASP A 280 -15.76 -17.57 9.77
N VAL A 281 -16.07 -17.36 8.48
CA VAL A 281 -15.48 -18.13 7.37
C VAL A 281 -13.99 -17.87 7.27
N TYR A 282 -13.55 -16.60 7.33
CA TYR A 282 -12.14 -16.24 7.20
C TYR A 282 -11.28 -16.71 8.38
N LEU A 283 -11.73 -16.55 9.62
CA LEU A 283 -11.02 -17.05 10.79
C LEU A 283 -10.88 -18.59 10.75
N ASN A 284 -11.94 -19.30 10.39
CA ASN A 284 -11.91 -20.76 10.23
C ASN A 284 -11.04 -21.22 9.04
N PHE A 285 -10.91 -20.41 7.98
CA PHE A 285 -9.96 -20.63 6.90
C PHE A 285 -8.52 -20.46 7.38
N ILE A 286 -8.21 -19.39 8.12
CA ILE A 286 -6.88 -19.16 8.70
C ILE A 286 -6.50 -20.30 9.64
N ASP A 287 -7.40 -20.70 10.53
CA ASP A 287 -7.15 -21.78 11.48
C ASP A 287 -6.74 -23.09 10.78
N GLN A 288 -7.47 -23.49 9.73
CA GLN A 288 -7.11 -24.66 8.93
C GLN A 288 -5.82 -24.46 8.12
N GLY A 289 -5.56 -23.25 7.60
CA GLY A 289 -4.35 -22.94 6.85
C GLY A 289 -3.09 -22.96 7.73
N LEU A 290 -3.18 -22.45 8.96
CA LEU A 290 -2.13 -22.53 9.98
C LEU A 290 -1.76 -24.00 10.26
N ASP A 291 -2.77 -24.84 10.49
CA ASP A 291 -2.58 -26.27 10.76
C ASP A 291 -1.90 -26.95 9.54
N ILE A 292 -2.40 -26.74 8.31
CA ILE A 292 -1.82 -27.29 7.08
C ILE A 292 -0.34 -26.89 6.89
N VAL A 293 -0.03 -25.60 7.00
CA VAL A 293 1.32 -25.08 6.77
C VAL A 293 2.30 -25.65 7.80
N ARG A 294 1.92 -25.70 9.08
CA ARG A 294 2.80 -26.16 10.16
C ARG A 294 2.90 -27.67 10.30
N GLU A 295 1.89 -28.43 9.85
CA GLU A 295 2.00 -29.89 9.70
C GLU A 295 3.05 -30.27 8.66
N ALA A 296 3.15 -29.51 7.54
CA ALA A 296 4.09 -29.79 6.46
C ALA A 296 5.50 -29.20 6.70
N LEU A 297 5.60 -27.88 6.93
CA LEU A 297 6.88 -27.16 7.03
C LEU A 297 7.45 -27.11 8.46
N GLY A 298 6.62 -27.36 9.48
CA GLY A 298 7.00 -27.41 10.89
C GLY A 298 6.46 -26.24 11.71
N PRO A 299 6.39 -26.38 13.05
CA PRO A 299 5.68 -25.46 13.95
C PRO A 299 6.27 -24.04 14.01
N GLU A 300 7.58 -23.89 13.77
CA GLU A 300 8.27 -22.59 13.78
C GLU A 300 8.13 -21.84 12.44
N THR A 301 7.39 -22.38 11.47
CA THR A 301 7.16 -21.72 10.18
C THR A 301 6.31 -20.48 10.37
N ALA A 302 6.79 -19.35 9.86
CA ALA A 302 6.04 -18.11 9.87
C ALA A 302 4.76 -18.24 9.02
N VAL A 303 3.64 -17.74 9.52
CA VAL A 303 2.39 -17.70 8.74
C VAL A 303 1.84 -16.29 8.81
N TYR A 304 1.51 -15.70 7.67
CA TYR A 304 0.95 -14.35 7.64
C TYR A 304 -0.39 -14.32 6.91
N VAL A 305 -1.26 -13.41 7.38
CA VAL A 305 -2.67 -13.35 7.02
C VAL A 305 -3.13 -11.92 6.90
N SER A 306 -3.89 -11.61 5.85
CA SER A 306 -4.40 -10.25 5.62
C SER A 306 -5.32 -9.79 6.75
N ASP A 307 -5.22 -8.51 7.09
CA ASP A 307 -6.03 -7.77 8.05
C ASP A 307 -7.44 -7.37 7.57
N LEU A 308 -7.90 -7.88 6.42
CA LEU A 308 -9.17 -7.50 5.79
C LEU A 308 -9.35 -5.98 5.61
N PHE A 309 -8.25 -5.25 5.37
CA PHE A 309 -8.20 -3.79 5.29
C PHE A 309 -8.60 -3.07 6.60
N SER A 310 -8.50 -3.75 7.75
CA SER A 310 -8.74 -3.16 9.08
C SER A 310 -7.98 -3.93 10.17
N ALA A 311 -6.71 -3.59 10.36
CA ALA A 311 -5.89 -4.10 11.46
C ALA A 311 -6.55 -3.93 12.84
N MET A 312 -7.23 -2.81 13.13
CA MET A 312 -7.94 -2.66 14.41
C MET A 312 -9.15 -3.58 14.57
N SER A 313 -9.80 -4.03 13.49
CA SER A 313 -10.81 -5.10 13.59
C SER A 313 -10.19 -6.42 14.06
N PHE A 314 -8.89 -6.60 13.84
CA PHE A 314 -7.99 -7.50 14.57
C PHE A 314 -8.24 -7.33 16.07
N ASN A 315 -7.72 -6.23 16.66
CA ASN A 315 -7.44 -5.98 18.08
C ASN A 315 -8.59 -6.04 19.13
N ASP A 316 -9.56 -6.95 19.01
CA ASP A 316 -10.63 -7.24 19.99
C ASP A 316 -10.25 -8.19 21.16
N GLY A 317 -9.04 -8.78 21.14
CA GLY A 317 -8.54 -9.72 22.14
C GLY A 317 -9.16 -11.12 22.13
N SER A 318 -9.93 -11.48 21.09
CA SER A 318 -10.74 -12.72 21.08
C SER A 318 -10.12 -13.91 20.35
N TRP A 319 -9.19 -13.68 19.41
CA TRP A 319 -8.76 -14.73 18.46
C TRP A 319 -7.29 -15.17 18.59
N TRP A 320 -6.29 -14.28 18.61
CA TRP A 320 -4.86 -14.64 18.49
C TRP A 320 -4.06 -14.75 19.80
N LEU A 321 -4.69 -14.65 20.96
CA LEU A 321 -3.98 -14.53 22.25
C LEU A 321 -3.36 -15.84 22.78
N ASP A 322 -3.56 -16.98 22.12
CA ASP A 322 -2.92 -18.25 22.50
C ASP A 322 -1.56 -18.42 21.81
N PRO A 323 -0.42 -18.22 22.51
CA PRO A 323 0.90 -18.36 21.92
C PRO A 323 1.19 -19.81 21.48
N SER A 324 0.50 -20.81 22.04
CA SER A 324 0.69 -22.21 21.63
C SER A 324 0.10 -22.51 20.24
N ARG A 325 -0.82 -21.68 19.76
CA ARG A 325 -1.41 -21.78 18.41
C ARG A 325 -0.90 -20.69 17.46
N TYR A 326 -0.61 -19.48 17.96
CA TYR A 326 -0.36 -18.31 17.10
C TYR A 326 1.03 -17.67 17.25
N ASN A 327 1.98 -18.28 17.97
CA ASN A 327 3.39 -17.90 17.84
C ASN A 327 3.84 -18.00 16.37
N HIS A 328 4.76 -17.12 15.94
CA HIS A 328 5.19 -16.98 14.53
C HIS A 328 4.04 -16.73 13.54
N THR A 329 2.91 -16.17 13.99
CA THR A 329 1.85 -15.69 13.09
C THR A 329 1.92 -14.17 12.95
N TYR A 330 1.62 -13.62 11.78
CA TYR A 330 1.69 -12.19 11.50
C TYR A 330 0.39 -11.67 10.89
N LEU A 331 -0.14 -10.57 11.43
CA LEU A 331 -1.24 -9.83 10.83
C LEU A 331 -0.66 -8.86 9.82
N ASP A 332 -0.92 -9.16 8.54
CA ASP A 332 -0.39 -8.46 7.39
C ASP A 332 -1.30 -7.28 6.98
N SER A 333 -0.70 -6.11 6.79
CA SER A 333 -1.40 -4.91 6.31
C SER A 333 -0.63 -4.22 5.20
N HIS A 334 -1.37 -3.67 4.24
CA HIS A 334 -0.82 -2.97 3.09
C HIS A 334 -1.05 -1.47 3.22
N TYR A 335 0.00 -0.66 3.08
CA TYR A 335 -0.07 0.79 3.24
C TYR A 335 0.38 1.53 1.99
N TYR A 336 -0.50 2.40 1.48
CA TYR A 336 -0.30 3.13 0.23
C TYR A 336 -0.87 4.54 0.31
N HIS A 337 -0.22 5.50 -0.34
CA HIS A 337 -0.63 6.91 -0.38
C HIS A 337 -1.24 7.33 -1.74
N VAL A 338 -1.66 6.39 -2.59
CA VAL A 338 -2.01 6.67 -4.00
C VAL A 338 -3.39 6.22 -4.48
N PHE A 339 -4.18 5.53 -3.66
CA PHE A 339 -5.48 4.99 -4.09
C PHE A 339 -6.70 5.84 -3.67
N ALA A 340 -6.47 7.00 -3.06
CA ALA A 340 -7.49 8.01 -2.74
C ALA A 340 -6.97 9.43 -3.04
N GLU A 341 -7.86 10.38 -3.35
CA GLU A 341 -7.47 11.75 -3.73
C GLU A 341 -6.70 12.47 -2.61
N HIS A 342 -7.19 12.33 -1.37
CA HIS A 342 -6.69 13.03 -0.20
C HIS A 342 -5.18 12.78 0.08
N PRO A 343 -4.69 11.52 0.16
CA PRO A 343 -3.26 11.23 0.20
C PRO A 343 -2.43 11.80 -0.96
N ARG A 344 -2.94 11.81 -2.20
CA ARG A 344 -2.17 12.27 -3.38
C ARG A 344 -1.94 13.79 -3.39
N ALA A 345 -2.77 14.54 -2.69
CA ALA A 345 -2.68 15.99 -2.56
C ALA A 345 -1.77 16.47 -1.41
N LEU A 346 -1.15 15.56 -0.64
CA LEU A 346 -0.27 15.90 0.48
C LEU A 346 1.07 16.50 0.00
N SER A 347 1.62 17.44 0.77
CA SER A 347 3.00 17.91 0.57
C SER A 347 4.03 16.83 0.99
N PRO A 348 5.30 16.95 0.56
CA PRO A 348 6.36 16.04 0.98
C PRO A 348 6.45 15.78 2.49
N ARG A 349 6.38 16.82 3.34
CA ARG A 349 6.35 16.62 4.79
C ARG A 349 5.06 15.99 5.29
N GLN A 350 3.93 16.28 4.66
CA GLN A 350 2.65 15.72 5.06
C GLN A 350 2.55 14.22 4.77
N HIS A 351 3.14 13.72 3.66
CA HIS A 351 3.28 12.27 3.43
C HIS A 351 4.02 11.59 4.58
N ILE A 352 5.19 12.11 4.96
CA ILE A 352 6.00 11.58 6.06
C ILE A 352 5.25 11.68 7.39
N ALA A 353 4.67 12.84 7.69
CA ALA A 353 3.94 13.06 8.93
C ALA A 353 2.68 12.17 9.04
N TYR A 354 2.03 11.83 7.92
CA TYR A 354 0.93 10.87 7.87
C TYR A 354 1.41 9.43 8.17
N THR A 355 2.47 8.96 7.51
CA THR A 355 3.10 7.65 7.80
C THR A 355 3.45 7.52 9.28
N CYS A 356 4.01 8.58 9.85
CA CYS A 356 4.53 8.65 11.21
C CYS A 356 3.48 8.96 12.29
N GLN A 357 2.18 9.03 11.94
CA GLN A 357 1.12 9.13 12.94
C GLN A 357 1.17 7.95 13.92
N SER A 358 1.69 6.80 13.50
CA SER A 358 1.90 5.61 14.34
C SER A 358 2.91 5.80 15.48
N GLU A 359 3.90 6.69 15.36
CA GLU A 359 4.84 7.01 16.47
C GLU A 359 4.17 7.88 17.55
N TYR A 360 3.31 8.83 17.15
CA TYR A 360 2.85 9.92 18.04
C TYR A 360 1.36 9.87 18.42
N HIS A 361 0.49 9.36 17.55
CA HIS A 361 -0.95 9.26 17.82
C HIS A 361 -1.31 7.89 18.38
N ALA A 362 -1.58 7.88 19.68
CA ALA A 362 -1.78 6.67 20.45
C ALA A 362 -2.98 5.82 19.96
N ARG A 363 -2.66 4.64 19.40
CA ARG A 363 -3.39 3.36 19.60
C ARG A 363 -4.90 3.34 19.28
N LEU A 364 -5.43 4.33 18.54
CA LEU A 364 -6.88 4.49 18.30
C LEU A 364 -7.28 4.81 16.84
N SER A 365 -6.34 4.99 15.91
CA SER A 365 -6.68 5.15 14.49
C SER A 365 -6.59 3.80 13.75
N ASP A 366 -7.60 3.51 12.92
CA ASP A 366 -7.67 2.28 12.10
C ASP A 366 -6.47 2.12 11.15
N SER A 367 -5.76 3.21 10.87
CA SER A 367 -4.72 3.35 9.86
C SER A 367 -3.27 3.22 10.35
N GLY A 368 -3.01 3.18 11.67
CA GLY A 368 -1.64 3.14 12.19
C GLY A 368 -0.98 1.76 12.08
N SER A 369 0.28 1.68 11.64
CA SER A 369 1.07 0.42 11.62
C SER A 369 1.10 -0.27 13.00
N ALA A 370 1.18 0.52 14.08
CA ALA A 370 1.20 0.09 15.47
C ALA A 370 -0.19 0.02 16.16
N SER A 371 -1.30 -0.04 15.41
CA SER A 371 -2.67 -0.02 15.95
C SER A 371 -3.18 -1.34 16.55
N CYS A 372 -2.59 -2.48 16.18
CA CYS A 372 -3.03 -3.82 16.54
C CYS A 372 -1.90 -4.67 17.15
N CYS A 373 -2.23 -5.90 17.58
CA CYS A 373 -1.32 -6.94 18.07
C CYS A 373 -0.82 -6.71 19.50
N TYR A 374 -1.73 -6.39 20.41
CA TYR A 374 -1.46 -6.25 21.84
C TYR A 374 -2.27 -7.26 22.67
N THR A 375 -1.78 -7.62 23.86
CA THR A 375 -2.38 -8.63 24.74
C THR A 375 -3.61 -8.12 25.51
N ASP A 376 -3.64 -6.83 25.84
CA ASP A 376 -4.62 -6.21 26.74
C ASP A 376 -5.48 -5.15 26.01
N ALA A 377 -5.86 -5.44 24.78
CA ALA A 377 -6.64 -4.53 23.96
C ALA A 377 -8.07 -4.29 24.53
N PRO A 378 -8.66 -3.10 24.35
CA PRO A 378 -8.15 -1.91 23.67
C PRO A 378 -7.54 -0.87 24.66
N VAL A 379 -6.82 -1.30 25.69
CA VAL A 379 -6.46 -0.41 26.82
C VAL A 379 -5.09 0.28 26.66
N TYR A 380 -5.03 1.55 27.04
CA TYR A 380 -3.83 2.38 27.12
C TYR A 380 -2.82 1.93 28.20
N ASN A 381 -2.17 0.78 27.97
CA ASN A 381 -0.84 0.36 28.47
C ASN A 381 -0.53 -1.08 28.03
N ALA A 382 -1.17 -1.58 26.97
CA ALA A 382 -1.12 -2.98 26.59
C ALA A 382 0.30 -3.43 26.17
N THR A 383 0.62 -4.68 26.52
CA THR A 383 1.88 -5.33 26.14
C THR A 383 1.79 -5.78 24.67
N PRO A 384 2.85 -5.62 23.85
CA PRO A 384 2.90 -6.24 22.53
C PRO A 384 2.73 -7.75 22.62
N SER A 385 2.02 -8.35 21.68
CA SER A 385 1.78 -9.80 21.60
C SER A 385 3.03 -10.55 21.08
N VAL A 386 4.16 -10.41 21.77
CA VAL A 386 5.49 -10.88 21.33
C VAL A 386 5.55 -12.37 21.04
N ASP A 387 4.83 -13.20 21.81
CA ASP A 387 4.77 -14.66 21.65
C ASP A 387 3.50 -15.13 20.88
N GLY A 388 2.67 -14.20 20.39
CA GLY A 388 1.47 -14.48 19.60
C GLY A 388 1.53 -13.78 18.24
N VAL A 389 0.39 -13.30 17.72
CA VAL A 389 0.38 -12.55 16.45
C VAL A 389 1.11 -11.22 16.58
N GLN A 390 2.06 -10.97 15.67
CA GLN A 390 2.79 -9.71 15.51
C GLN A 390 2.32 -8.95 14.25
N ARG A 391 2.78 -7.71 14.03
CA ARG A 391 2.48 -6.92 12.83
C ARG A 391 3.50 -7.15 11.72
N LEU A 392 3.04 -7.31 10.49
CA LEU A 392 3.86 -7.30 9.28
C LEU A 392 3.27 -6.29 8.30
N ILE A 393 4.14 -5.56 7.59
CA ILE A 393 3.72 -4.70 6.46
C ILE A 393 4.15 -5.38 5.16
N GLY A 394 3.36 -6.32 4.67
CA GLY A 394 3.64 -7.19 3.52
C GLY A 394 3.62 -6.45 2.18
N GLU A 395 2.98 -5.28 2.12
CA GLU A 395 3.06 -4.40 0.96
C GLU A 395 3.06 -2.91 1.34
N TRP A 396 3.95 -2.16 0.70
CA TRP A 396 4.05 -0.71 0.73
C TRP A 396 4.94 -0.25 -0.44
N SER A 397 4.88 1.02 -0.82
CA SER A 397 5.76 1.55 -1.87
C SER A 397 6.18 2.99 -1.59
N ALA A 398 7.08 3.55 -2.40
CA ALA A 398 7.42 4.96 -2.33
C ALA A 398 6.39 5.86 -3.08
N ALA A 399 5.32 5.28 -3.62
CA ALA A 399 4.37 5.98 -4.47
C ALA A 399 3.47 6.92 -3.67
N THR A 400 3.37 8.17 -4.14
CA THR A 400 2.66 9.24 -3.44
C THR A 400 1.58 9.96 -4.24
N ASP A 401 1.71 10.04 -5.57
CA ASP A 401 0.94 11.03 -6.35
C ASP A 401 0.31 10.53 -7.66
N THR A 402 0.79 9.40 -8.17
CA THR A 402 0.40 8.81 -9.45
C THR A 402 -0.54 7.63 -9.19
N LEU A 403 -1.83 7.82 -9.42
CA LEU A 403 -2.87 6.79 -9.34
C LEU A 403 -2.63 5.73 -10.44
N PRO A 404 -2.30 4.47 -10.09
CA PRO A 404 -1.85 3.49 -11.08
C PRO A 404 -2.90 3.18 -12.16
N VAL A 405 -4.17 2.98 -11.78
CA VAL A 405 -5.26 2.62 -12.70
C VAL A 405 -5.48 3.65 -13.81
N ALA A 406 -5.53 4.94 -13.48
CA ALA A 406 -5.73 6.00 -14.48
C ALA A 406 -4.52 6.17 -15.43
N MET A 407 -3.31 5.97 -14.91
CA MET A 407 -2.10 6.03 -15.73
C MET A 407 -2.00 4.80 -16.64
N LEU A 408 -2.39 3.63 -16.14
CA LEU A 408 -2.41 2.39 -16.90
C LEU A 408 -3.36 2.48 -18.11
N ASP A 409 -4.58 3.00 -17.94
CA ASP A 409 -5.51 3.22 -19.06
C ASP A 409 -4.86 4.07 -20.16
N THR A 410 -4.15 5.13 -19.75
CA THR A 410 -3.42 6.02 -20.67
C THR A 410 -2.27 5.31 -21.38
N ILE A 411 -1.49 4.51 -20.65
CA ILE A 411 -0.39 3.69 -21.18
C ILE A 411 -0.91 2.70 -22.22
N MET A 412 -1.94 1.92 -21.88
CA MET A 412 -2.41 0.81 -22.69
C MET A 412 -3.13 1.30 -23.96
N ALA A 413 -3.90 2.38 -23.87
CA ALA A 413 -4.47 3.04 -25.05
C ALA A 413 -3.38 3.58 -26.00
N HIS A 414 -2.27 4.09 -25.44
CA HIS A 414 -1.13 4.54 -26.24
C HIS A 414 -0.39 3.36 -26.90
N ILE A 415 -0.22 2.23 -26.20
CA ILE A 415 0.36 1.00 -26.79
C ILE A 415 -0.50 0.49 -27.94
N ALA A 416 -1.83 0.43 -27.78
CA ALA A 416 -2.75 0.01 -28.84
C ALA A 416 -2.63 0.91 -30.09
N THR A 417 -2.60 2.23 -29.88
CA THR A 417 -2.65 3.23 -30.96
C THR A 417 -1.29 3.44 -31.64
N HIS A 418 -0.19 3.38 -30.90
CA HIS A 418 1.14 3.79 -31.36
C HIS A 418 2.20 2.67 -31.35
N GLY A 419 1.92 1.51 -30.74
CA GLY A 419 2.91 0.44 -30.59
C GLY A 419 4.02 0.75 -29.57
N THR A 420 3.86 1.82 -28.79
CA THR A 420 4.81 2.30 -27.78
C THR A 420 4.03 2.77 -26.55
N ALA A 421 4.66 2.77 -25.39
CA ALA A 421 4.01 3.17 -24.13
C ALA A 421 4.33 4.63 -23.77
N LEU A 422 3.33 5.35 -23.26
CA LEU A 422 3.51 6.74 -22.81
C LEU A 422 4.18 6.79 -21.42
N ARG A 423 5.01 7.81 -21.16
CA ARG A 423 5.72 8.06 -19.87
C ARG A 423 6.62 6.92 -19.34
N MET A 424 6.86 5.85 -20.10
CA MET A 424 7.68 4.71 -19.64
C MET A 424 9.16 5.01 -19.42
N ASN A 425 9.66 6.18 -19.78
CA ASN A 425 11.02 6.64 -19.48
C ASN A 425 11.05 7.81 -18.48
N ARG A 426 10.03 7.95 -17.61
CA ARG A 426 9.97 8.99 -16.55
C ARG A 426 11.27 8.98 -15.74
N THR A 427 12.00 10.09 -15.83
CA THR A 427 13.19 10.37 -15.01
C THR A 427 12.76 11.19 -13.81
N LEU A 428 13.21 10.82 -12.62
CA LEU A 428 12.92 11.55 -11.38
C LEU A 428 13.92 12.70 -11.20
N SER A 429 13.46 13.83 -10.67
CA SER A 429 14.35 14.95 -10.32
C SER A 429 15.11 14.64 -9.02
N THR A 430 16.28 15.27 -8.81
CA THR A 430 17.06 15.10 -7.56
C THR A 430 16.23 15.44 -6.32
N ALA A 431 15.46 16.54 -6.34
CA ALA A 431 14.58 16.91 -5.23
C ALA A 431 13.50 15.84 -4.95
N ARG A 432 13.00 15.17 -5.99
CA ARG A 432 12.07 14.04 -5.83
C ARG A 432 12.77 12.81 -5.27
N GLN A 433 13.96 12.45 -5.75
CA GLN A 433 14.75 11.34 -5.19
C GLN A 433 15.11 11.58 -3.71
N ASP A 434 15.45 12.82 -3.33
CA ASP A 434 15.74 13.19 -1.94
C ASP A 434 14.49 13.10 -1.06
N PHE A 435 13.33 13.55 -1.54
CA PHE A 435 12.05 13.34 -0.87
C PHE A 435 11.71 11.83 -0.72
N LEU A 436 11.78 11.06 -1.81
CA LEU A 436 11.48 9.62 -1.78
C LEU A 436 12.39 8.90 -0.78
N ARG A 437 13.67 9.29 -0.66
CA ARG A 437 14.59 8.75 0.36
C ARG A 437 14.08 8.98 1.77
N HIS A 438 13.68 10.21 2.10
CA HIS A 438 13.12 10.51 3.43
C HIS A 438 11.78 9.79 3.68
N PHE A 439 10.92 9.71 2.67
CA PHE A 439 9.65 9.00 2.76
C PHE A 439 9.83 7.48 2.97
N VAL A 440 10.75 6.86 2.23
CA VAL A 440 11.14 5.45 2.38
C VAL A 440 11.76 5.18 3.75
N HIS A 441 12.65 6.05 4.24
CA HIS A 441 13.23 5.91 5.58
C HIS A 441 12.15 5.98 6.67
N ALA A 442 11.25 6.96 6.60
CA ALA A 442 10.16 7.13 7.55
C ALA A 442 9.19 5.92 7.55
N GLN A 443 8.88 5.37 6.38
CA GLN A 443 8.12 4.13 6.25
C GLN A 443 8.84 2.96 6.95
N MET A 444 10.15 2.75 6.69
CA MET A 444 10.91 1.69 7.39
C MET A 444 10.91 1.88 8.92
N VAL A 445 11.05 3.11 9.42
CA VAL A 445 10.96 3.42 10.85
C VAL A 445 9.58 3.06 11.42
N ALA A 446 8.51 3.54 10.78
CA ALA A 446 7.13 3.33 11.22
C ALA A 446 6.64 1.87 11.10
N TYR A 447 7.22 1.08 10.18
CA TYR A 447 6.82 -0.32 9.94
C TYR A 447 7.63 -1.30 10.78
N GLU A 448 8.87 -0.97 11.14
CA GLU A 448 9.59 -1.69 12.18
C GLU A 448 8.99 -1.36 13.57
N ALA A 449 8.61 -0.11 13.83
CA ALA A 449 7.96 0.29 15.10
C ALA A 449 8.75 -0.21 16.33
N ALA A 450 10.07 0.01 16.29
CA ALA A 450 11.04 -0.63 17.18
C ALA A 450 10.95 -0.15 18.65
N ASP A 451 10.40 1.04 18.85
CA ASP A 451 10.15 1.69 20.14
C ASP A 451 8.96 1.06 20.90
N VAL A 452 7.89 0.70 20.17
CA VAL A 452 6.70 0.01 20.71
C VAL A 452 6.79 -1.51 20.62
N GLY A 453 7.60 -2.06 19.72
CA GLY A 453 7.95 -3.47 19.64
C GLY A 453 7.00 -4.39 18.86
N VAL A 454 5.85 -3.91 18.37
CA VAL A 454 4.82 -4.73 17.69
C VAL A 454 5.15 -5.14 16.25
N GLY A 455 5.98 -4.37 15.54
CA GLY A 455 6.37 -4.68 14.16
C GLY A 455 7.32 -5.88 14.09
N ALA A 456 7.22 -6.67 13.04
CA ALA A 456 8.19 -7.72 12.68
C ALA A 456 9.10 -7.28 11.52
N GLY A 457 8.67 -6.28 10.75
CA GLY A 457 9.32 -5.80 9.54
C GLY A 457 8.32 -5.64 8.40
N TRP A 458 8.83 -5.68 7.17
CA TRP A 458 8.10 -5.24 5.99
C TRP A 458 8.60 -5.91 4.70
N PHE A 459 7.75 -5.88 3.67
CA PHE A 459 8.07 -6.26 2.28
C PHE A 459 7.69 -5.12 1.33
N TYR A 460 8.67 -4.57 0.60
CA TYR A 460 8.41 -3.51 -0.37
C TYR A 460 7.70 -4.07 -1.61
N TRP A 461 6.69 -3.37 -2.11
CA TRP A 461 6.00 -3.67 -3.35
C TRP A 461 6.46 -2.71 -4.46
N THR A 462 7.22 -3.13 -5.46
CA THR A 462 7.63 -4.49 -5.86
C THR A 462 9.10 -4.52 -6.33
N LEU A 463 9.62 -5.70 -6.68
CA LEU A 463 11.01 -5.94 -7.08
C LEU A 463 11.48 -5.00 -8.18
N LYS A 464 10.70 -4.94 -9.27
CA LYS A 464 10.95 -4.08 -10.43
C LYS A 464 9.70 -3.91 -11.26
N MET A 465 9.65 -2.82 -12.01
CA MET A 465 8.54 -2.42 -12.87
C MET A 465 9.00 -2.38 -14.32
N GLU A 466 8.09 -2.66 -15.26
CA GLU A 466 8.37 -2.49 -16.67
C GLU A 466 8.27 -1.01 -17.06
N GLY A 467 9.39 -0.46 -17.54
CA GLY A 467 9.52 0.97 -17.78
C GLY A 467 9.66 1.77 -16.49
N GLY A 468 9.08 2.97 -16.47
CA GLY A 468 9.36 3.98 -15.45
C GLY A 468 8.20 4.89 -15.10
N ALA A 469 7.02 4.73 -15.70
CA ALA A 469 5.84 5.53 -15.36
C ALA A 469 5.49 5.40 -13.86
N PHE A 470 5.79 4.24 -13.29
CA PHE A 470 5.59 3.85 -11.90
C PHE A 470 6.92 3.67 -11.15
N ALA A 471 7.89 4.57 -11.36
CA ALA A 471 9.24 4.49 -10.79
C ALA A 471 9.25 4.26 -9.26
N GLU A 472 8.29 4.86 -8.56
CA GLU A 472 8.11 4.78 -7.11
C GLU A 472 7.62 3.42 -6.61
N TRP A 473 7.39 2.47 -7.52
CA TRP A 473 7.05 1.07 -7.25
C TRP A 473 8.20 0.10 -7.58
N ASP A 474 9.30 0.58 -8.15
CA ASP A 474 10.46 -0.25 -8.55
C ASP A 474 11.56 -0.21 -7.48
N PHE A 475 11.68 -1.29 -6.71
CA PHE A 475 12.67 -1.39 -5.64
C PHE A 475 14.12 -1.36 -6.17
N LEU A 476 14.41 -2.14 -7.21
CA LEU A 476 15.77 -2.26 -7.74
C LEU A 476 16.27 -0.96 -8.37
N ARG A 477 15.38 -0.21 -9.02
CA ARG A 477 15.62 1.16 -9.49
C ARG A 477 15.83 2.11 -8.32
N GLY A 478 15.02 2.02 -7.26
CA GLY A 478 15.18 2.87 -6.08
C GLY A 478 16.50 2.68 -5.35
N VAL A 479 17.00 1.45 -5.31
CA VAL A 479 18.36 1.14 -4.83
C VAL A 479 19.43 1.71 -5.76
N GLU A 480 19.25 1.59 -7.08
CA GLU A 480 20.22 2.04 -8.10
C GLU A 480 20.32 3.58 -8.19
N GLU A 481 19.19 4.28 -8.10
CA GLU A 481 19.11 5.74 -8.00
C GLU A 481 19.39 6.25 -6.57
N GLY A 482 19.54 5.34 -5.59
CA GLY A 482 19.94 5.65 -4.22
C GLY A 482 18.89 6.38 -3.36
N TRP A 483 17.61 6.27 -3.70
CA TRP A 483 16.49 6.73 -2.86
C TRP A 483 15.81 5.60 -2.07
N ILE A 484 16.24 4.35 -2.25
CA ILE A 484 16.03 3.27 -1.28
C ILE A 484 17.40 2.87 -0.72
N VAL A 485 17.58 3.08 0.59
CA VAL A 485 18.74 2.63 1.35
C VAL A 485 18.23 1.83 2.55
N LEU A 486 18.72 0.59 2.71
CA LEU A 486 18.37 -0.24 3.86
C LEU A 486 19.44 -0.09 4.96
N PRO A 487 19.07 -0.21 6.25
CA PRO A 487 20.05 -0.15 7.34
C PRO A 487 21.06 -1.29 7.23
N ALA A 488 22.31 -1.02 7.63
CA ALA A 488 23.48 -1.87 7.37
C ALA A 488 23.40 -3.31 7.96
N SER A 489 22.50 -3.54 8.92
CA SER A 489 22.20 -4.84 9.51
C SER A 489 20.72 -4.98 9.81
N HIS A 490 20.15 -6.17 9.55
CA HIS A 490 18.80 -6.55 9.99
C HIS A 490 18.61 -6.64 11.51
N HIS A 491 19.67 -6.51 12.31
CA HIS A 491 19.59 -6.36 13.78
C HIS A 491 19.60 -4.90 14.25
N THR A 492 19.93 -3.95 13.37
CA THR A 492 19.85 -2.51 13.65
C THR A 492 18.47 -2.01 13.20
N PRO A 493 17.59 -1.52 14.08
CA PRO A 493 16.32 -0.93 13.66
C PRO A 493 16.55 0.34 12.82
N ALA A 494 15.72 0.60 11.83
CA ALA A 494 15.86 1.74 10.91
C ALA A 494 15.96 3.09 11.64
N GLN A 495 15.21 3.26 12.73
CA GLN A 495 15.24 4.44 13.61
C GLN A 495 16.64 4.75 14.16
N ALA A 496 17.48 3.73 14.40
CA ALA A 496 18.83 3.91 14.93
C ALA A 496 19.86 4.32 13.87
N GLU A 497 19.52 4.21 12.58
CA GLU A 497 20.40 4.57 11.46
C GLU A 497 19.93 5.84 10.72
N PHE A 498 18.61 6.04 10.58
CA PHE A 498 18.01 7.16 9.86
C PHE A 498 17.42 8.26 10.77
N GLY A 499 17.36 8.02 12.09
CA GLY A 499 16.71 8.91 13.05
C GLY A 499 15.22 8.62 13.25
N THR A 500 14.60 9.41 14.11
CA THR A 500 13.15 9.39 14.38
C THR A 500 12.35 9.95 13.20
N CYS A 501 11.07 9.59 13.09
CA CYS A 501 10.18 10.27 12.13
C CYS A 501 10.18 11.80 12.30
N TYR A 502 10.23 12.30 13.54
CA TYR A 502 10.33 13.74 13.83
C TYR A 502 11.49 14.39 13.07
N GLU A 503 12.69 13.80 13.17
CA GLU A 503 13.90 14.32 12.53
C GLU A 503 13.78 14.26 11.00
N ILE A 504 13.21 13.18 10.46
CA ILE A 504 13.02 12.99 9.01
C ILE A 504 12.03 14.00 8.42
N VAL A 505 10.91 14.31 9.13
CA VAL A 505 9.95 15.35 8.71
C VAL A 505 10.64 16.70 8.54
N PHE A 506 11.42 17.15 9.54
CA PHE A 506 12.04 18.47 9.50
C PHE A 506 13.29 18.56 8.60
N GLN A 507 13.90 17.44 8.25
CA GLN A 507 14.96 17.37 7.22
C GLN A 507 14.40 17.44 5.78
N THR A 508 13.13 17.12 5.58
CA THR A 508 12.50 17.07 4.25
C THR A 508 12.19 18.46 3.71
N ASP A 509 12.49 18.69 2.43
CA ASP A 509 12.03 19.88 1.70
C ASP A 509 10.52 19.74 1.40
N ASP A 510 9.76 20.80 1.65
CA ASP A 510 8.30 20.79 1.62
C ASP A 510 7.73 21.52 0.40
N ASP A 511 8.55 21.70 -0.65
CA ASP A 511 8.12 22.27 -1.92
C ASP A 511 7.08 21.34 -2.58
N PRO A 512 5.81 21.76 -2.73
CA PRO A 512 4.77 20.92 -3.31
C PRO A 512 4.99 20.65 -4.81
N SER A 513 5.92 21.33 -5.49
CA SER A 513 6.29 21.02 -6.87
C SER A 513 7.15 19.75 -7.04
N ILE A 514 7.58 19.15 -5.93
CA ILE A 514 8.17 17.81 -5.90
C ILE A 514 7.12 16.72 -6.24
N ILE A 515 5.85 17.01 -5.95
CA ILE A 515 4.69 16.16 -6.20
C ILE A 515 4.14 16.43 -7.63
N ASP A 516 3.98 15.36 -8.41
CA ASP A 516 3.56 15.34 -9.82
C ASP A 516 2.27 14.52 -9.92
N GLU A 517 1.21 15.11 -9.35
CA GLU A 517 -0.09 14.48 -9.13
C GLU A 517 -0.76 14.06 -10.45
N PHE A 518 -1.09 12.76 -10.56
CA PHE A 518 -1.81 12.20 -11.69
C PHE A 518 -2.90 11.20 -11.24
N PRO A 519 -4.15 11.30 -11.73
CA PRO A 519 -4.66 12.39 -12.56
C PRO A 519 -4.62 13.73 -11.80
N PRO A 520 -4.75 14.88 -12.49
CA PRO A 520 -4.90 16.17 -11.84
C PRO A 520 -6.06 16.13 -10.82
N PRO A 521 -5.92 16.79 -9.66
CA PRO A 521 -6.88 16.67 -8.56
C PRO A 521 -8.28 17.11 -8.99
N THR A 522 -9.29 16.33 -8.60
CA THR A 522 -10.71 16.64 -8.84
C THR A 522 -11.41 17.01 -7.53
N ASP A 523 -12.58 17.67 -7.62
CA ASP A 523 -13.38 17.99 -6.44
C ASP A 523 -14.17 16.77 -5.88
N ASP A 524 -14.10 15.60 -6.54
CA ASP A 524 -14.88 14.39 -6.24
C ASP A 524 -13.98 13.25 -5.72
N ASP A 525 -13.94 13.03 -4.39
CA ASP A 525 -13.29 11.86 -3.76
C ASP A 525 -14.15 10.58 -3.90
N ALA A 526 -14.44 10.20 -5.15
CA ALA A 526 -15.37 9.11 -5.49
C ALA A 526 -14.92 7.72 -5.00
N ASN A 527 -13.65 7.57 -4.61
CA ASN A 527 -12.97 6.29 -4.38
C ASN A 527 -12.38 6.14 -2.98
N ASN A 528 -12.94 6.76 -1.93
CA ASN A 528 -12.46 6.60 -0.55
C ASN A 528 -12.81 5.22 0.09
N TRP A 529 -12.54 4.13 -0.63
CA TRP A 529 -12.77 2.76 -0.15
C TRP A 529 -11.77 2.36 0.95
N GLN A 530 -10.59 2.99 0.98
CA GLN A 530 -9.58 2.86 2.03
C GLN A 530 -9.95 3.60 3.33
N GLY A 531 -11.00 4.43 3.33
CA GLY A 531 -11.47 5.13 4.54
C GLY A 531 -10.48 6.16 5.08
N VAL A 532 -9.63 6.73 4.22
CA VAL A 532 -8.66 7.76 4.63
C VAL A 532 -9.41 9.03 4.97
N VAL A 533 -9.56 9.27 6.27
CA VAL A 533 -9.88 10.58 6.83
C VAL A 533 -8.55 11.22 7.22
N LEU A 534 -8.14 12.27 6.49
CA LEU A 534 -7.05 13.12 6.95
C LEU A 534 -7.54 13.92 8.17
N ASP A 535 -6.83 13.82 9.28
CA ASP A 535 -7.05 14.72 10.42
C ASP A 535 -6.67 16.15 10.00
N ASP A 536 -7.51 17.13 10.35
CA ASP A 536 -7.27 18.55 10.09
C ASP A 536 -5.90 19.01 10.67
N ASP A 537 -5.44 18.37 11.74
CA ASP A 537 -4.11 18.60 12.32
C ASP A 537 -2.96 18.25 11.35
N VAL A 538 -3.13 17.32 10.41
CA VAL A 538 -2.16 17.03 9.32
C VAL A 538 -2.14 18.16 8.29
N VAL A 539 -3.35 18.63 7.92
CA VAL A 539 -3.57 19.58 6.83
C VAL A 539 -3.10 20.98 7.22
N VAL A 540 -3.28 21.38 8.48
CA VAL A 540 -2.99 22.73 8.97
C VAL A 540 -1.53 22.94 9.39
N SER A 541 -0.80 21.88 9.78
CA SER A 541 0.41 22.04 10.60
C SER A 541 1.78 21.94 9.92
N HIS A 542 1.87 21.63 8.62
CA HIS A 542 3.14 21.22 7.97
C HIS A 542 3.85 20.07 8.74
N GLY A 543 3.07 19.20 9.39
CA GLY A 543 3.52 18.10 10.24
C GLY A 543 3.78 18.47 11.72
N GLN A 544 3.79 19.75 12.11
CA GLN A 544 4.27 20.17 13.42
C GLN A 544 3.32 19.89 14.60
N SER A 545 1.99 19.86 14.41
CA SER A 545 1.05 19.68 15.53
C SER A 545 0.95 18.23 16.00
N LEU A 546 0.98 17.29 15.05
CA LEU A 546 0.97 15.83 15.28
C LEU A 546 2.08 15.38 16.25
N LEU A 547 3.21 16.10 16.22
CA LEU A 547 4.40 15.82 17.01
C LEU A 547 4.39 16.46 18.41
N SER A 548 3.36 17.26 18.73
CA SER A 548 3.25 18.03 19.97
C SER A 548 2.36 17.38 21.05
N GLY A 549 1.74 16.22 20.76
CA GLY A 549 0.85 15.50 21.70
C GLY A 549 1.55 14.91 22.93
N GLY A 550 2.88 14.77 22.90
CA GLY A 550 3.71 14.22 23.99
C GLY A 550 3.90 15.16 25.19
N GLY A 551 2.81 15.65 25.79
CA GLY A 551 2.93 16.70 26.81
C GLY A 551 1.65 17.07 27.58
N GLY A 552 0.97 16.10 28.20
CA GLY A 552 0.02 16.38 29.29
C GLY A 552 -1.21 17.22 28.92
N ARG A 553 -2.17 16.64 28.20
CA ARG A 553 -3.49 17.27 28.01
C ARG A 553 -4.19 17.37 29.37
N LYS A 554 -4.37 18.60 29.87
CA LYS A 554 -5.19 18.87 31.06
C LYS A 554 -6.58 18.27 30.86
N GLN A 555 -7.01 17.49 31.83
CA GLN A 555 -8.34 16.93 31.96
C GLN A 555 -9.38 18.06 31.88
N TYR A 556 -10.09 18.18 30.76
CA TYR A 556 -11.32 18.97 30.68
C TYR A 556 -12.41 18.19 31.43
N ASN A 557 -12.46 18.39 32.74
CA ASN A 557 -13.61 18.01 33.55
C ASN A 557 -14.76 18.96 33.20
N ASP A 558 -15.80 18.45 32.53
CA ASP A 558 -17.10 19.10 32.50
C ASP A 558 -17.78 18.97 33.87
N SER A 559 -17.26 19.70 34.84
CA SER A 559 -17.99 20.01 36.07
C SER A 559 -18.94 21.17 35.79
N ILE A 560 -20.12 20.86 35.25
CA ILE A 560 -21.23 21.81 35.19
C ILE A 560 -21.69 22.08 36.63
N SER A 561 -21.22 23.19 37.19
CA SER A 561 -21.66 23.65 38.51
C SER A 561 -23.03 24.29 38.43
N GLU A 562 -23.96 23.82 39.25
CA GLU A 562 -25.27 24.43 39.46
C GLU A 562 -25.14 25.87 39.98
N ASN A 563 -25.94 26.79 39.42
CA ASN A 563 -26.81 27.69 40.19
C ASN A 563 -27.70 28.57 39.27
N ASP A 564 -29.02 28.54 39.55
CA ASP A 564 -30.03 29.64 39.50
C ASP A 564 -30.07 30.65 38.33
N THR A 565 -31.21 31.16 37.83
CA THR A 565 -32.68 30.90 37.95
C THR A 565 -33.38 31.69 36.80
N ALA A 566 -34.65 31.52 36.42
CA ALA A 566 -35.62 30.41 36.44
C ALA A 566 -36.89 30.89 35.67
N GLY A 567 -37.58 30.04 34.88
CA GLY A 567 -38.71 30.57 34.10
C GLY A 567 -39.55 29.63 33.21
N ARG A 568 -40.46 28.86 33.83
CA ARG A 568 -41.78 28.42 33.29
C ARG A 568 -41.85 27.45 32.09
N VAL A 569 -42.28 26.23 32.42
CA VAL A 569 -42.95 25.22 31.58
C VAL A 569 -44.45 25.58 31.41
N PRO A 570 -45.10 25.36 30.24
CA PRO A 570 -46.04 24.23 30.00
C PRO A 570 -45.95 23.62 28.57
N THR A 571 -45.63 22.34 28.37
CA THR A 571 -46.48 21.12 28.32
C THR A 571 -47.55 20.97 27.19
N ILE A 572 -47.38 19.90 26.37
CA ILE A 572 -48.41 18.86 25.96
C ILE A 572 -49.42 19.24 24.83
N PRO A 573 -49.84 18.35 23.86
CA PRO A 573 -49.19 17.18 23.22
C PRO A 573 -49.64 16.82 21.74
N SER A 574 -49.18 15.65 21.25
CA SER A 574 -49.88 14.61 20.44
C SER A 574 -50.27 14.72 18.94
N HIS A 575 -49.76 13.74 18.17
CA HIS A 575 -50.38 12.88 17.12
C HIS A 575 -51.37 13.45 16.06
N GLN A 576 -51.11 13.14 14.76
CA GLN A 576 -51.85 12.11 13.97
C GLN A 576 -51.37 12.00 12.49
N THR A 577 -51.33 10.77 11.96
CA THR A 577 -51.42 10.38 10.53
C THR A 577 -52.88 9.93 10.25
N PRO A 578 -53.42 9.79 9.00
CA PRO A 578 -52.74 9.37 7.75
C PRO A 578 -53.31 9.91 6.40
N SER A 579 -52.80 9.41 5.26
CA SER A 579 -53.53 8.94 4.03
C SER A 579 -52.83 9.24 2.68
N HIS A 580 -53.16 8.46 1.65
CA HIS A 580 -52.52 8.41 0.31
C HIS A 580 -53.04 9.48 -0.67
N TRP A 581 -52.34 9.73 -1.80
CA TRP A 581 -52.81 9.50 -3.20
C TRP A 581 -51.80 10.03 -4.28
N MET A 582 -51.62 9.21 -5.33
CA MET A 582 -51.13 9.41 -6.72
C MET A 582 -50.40 10.69 -7.25
N LEU A 583 -49.38 10.39 -8.09
CA LEU A 583 -49.03 10.96 -9.42
C LEU A 583 -48.76 12.47 -9.61
N GLY A 584 -47.59 12.80 -10.19
CA GLY A 584 -47.35 14.12 -10.81
C GLY A 584 -45.90 14.34 -11.24
N THR A 585 -45.64 14.39 -12.54
CA THR A 585 -44.32 14.62 -13.18
C THR A 585 -43.94 16.12 -13.22
N VAL A 586 -42.64 16.39 -13.44
CA VAL A 586 -42.03 17.58 -14.11
C VAL A 586 -41.11 18.45 -13.21
N LEU A 587 -39.93 18.71 -13.78
CA LEU A 587 -38.87 19.65 -13.37
C LEU A 587 -39.41 21.05 -12.98
N LEU A 588 -38.77 21.70 -12.00
CA LEU A 588 -37.95 22.87 -12.33
C LEU A 588 -36.86 23.17 -11.29
N ILE A 589 -35.76 23.71 -11.79
CA ILE A 589 -34.61 24.26 -11.07
C ILE A 589 -35.02 25.49 -10.25
N LEU A 590 -34.49 25.65 -9.03
CA LEU A 590 -34.15 26.96 -8.50
C LEU A 590 -33.04 26.89 -7.43
N LEU A 591 -32.12 27.85 -7.52
CA LEU A 591 -30.92 27.96 -6.67
C LEU A 591 -31.26 28.29 -5.21
N VAL A 592 -30.48 27.73 -4.28
CA VAL A 592 -30.19 28.38 -2.99
C VAL A 592 -28.67 28.50 -2.85
N VAL A 593 -28.18 29.72 -2.71
CA VAL A 593 -26.77 30.03 -2.48
C VAL A 593 -26.45 29.81 -1.01
N GLY A 594 -25.70 28.75 -0.71
CA GLY A 594 -25.05 28.54 0.59
C GLY A 594 -23.61 29.02 0.53
N ALA A 595 -23.24 30.00 1.37
CA ALA A 595 -21.88 30.55 1.39
C ALA A 595 -20.90 29.63 2.14
N GLY A 596 -20.37 28.62 1.43
CA GLY A 596 -19.20 27.87 1.87
C GLY A 596 -17.92 28.71 1.77
N TRP A 597 -17.04 28.61 2.78
CA TRP A 597 -15.78 29.36 2.81
C TRP A 597 -14.82 28.86 1.72
N ARG A 598 -14.33 29.77 0.88
CA ARG A 598 -13.43 29.44 -0.24
C ARG A 598 -11.97 29.48 0.19
N TRP A 599 -11.26 28.37 0.03
CA TRP A 599 -9.80 28.34 -0.10
C TRP A 599 -9.41 28.43 -1.58
N GLN A 600 -9.24 29.65 -2.12
CA GLN A 600 -8.59 29.83 -3.42
C GLN A 600 -7.09 30.05 -3.24
N ARG A 601 -6.28 28.99 -3.38
CA ARG A 601 -4.84 29.19 -3.71
C ARG A 601 -4.76 29.72 -5.14
N GLN A 602 -4.06 30.84 -5.33
CA GLN A 602 -3.73 31.33 -6.67
C GLN A 602 -2.78 30.36 -7.36
N ARG A 603 -3.30 29.49 -8.24
CA ARG A 603 -2.47 28.66 -9.11
C ARG A 603 -1.93 29.50 -10.27
N SER A 604 -0.61 29.55 -10.41
CA SER A 604 0.08 30.07 -11.58
C SER A 604 -0.18 29.14 -12.76
N THR A 605 -0.98 29.58 -13.73
CA THR A 605 -1.17 28.85 -14.99
C THR A 605 0.11 28.94 -15.83
N LYS A 606 0.97 27.93 -15.72
CA LYS A 606 1.96 27.60 -16.77
C LYS A 606 1.48 26.38 -17.53
N GLN A 607 0.59 26.63 -18.48
CA GLN A 607 0.42 25.77 -19.63
C GLN A 607 1.72 25.85 -20.44
N ALA A 608 2.50 24.77 -20.45
CA ALA A 608 3.67 24.65 -21.30
C ALA A 608 3.22 24.05 -22.63
N ASP A 609 3.44 24.78 -23.73
CA ASP A 609 3.11 24.33 -25.06
C ASP A 609 4.03 23.16 -25.46
N TYR A 610 3.45 21.99 -25.68
CA TYR A 610 4.14 20.83 -26.25
C TYR A 610 4.10 20.92 -27.79
N GLU A 611 4.92 21.77 -28.37
CA GLU A 611 5.21 21.73 -29.82
C GLU A 611 6.40 20.80 -30.11
N GLN A 612 6.31 20.11 -31.25
CA GLN A 612 7.31 19.16 -31.73
C GLN A 612 8.67 19.84 -31.96
N ILE A 613 9.75 19.24 -31.48
CA ILE A 613 11.09 19.50 -32.01
C ILE A 613 11.44 18.34 -32.94
N GLU A 614 11.22 18.53 -34.24
CA GLU A 614 11.84 17.70 -35.27
C GLU A 614 13.34 18.03 -35.34
N GLU A 615 14.21 17.01 -35.28
CA GLU A 615 15.64 17.18 -35.54
C GLU A 615 15.89 17.48 -37.02
N VAL A 616 16.08 18.76 -37.35
CA VAL A 616 16.70 19.15 -38.62
C VAL A 616 18.22 19.10 -38.46
N GLY A 617 18.82 17.98 -38.87
CA GLY A 617 20.26 17.75 -38.78
C GLY A 617 21.08 18.75 -39.61
N ILE A 618 22.23 19.16 -39.07
CA ILE A 618 23.28 19.86 -39.82
C ILE A 618 24.62 19.18 -39.56
N THR A 619 25.17 18.54 -40.59
CA THR A 619 26.58 18.11 -40.65
C THR A 619 27.52 19.32 -40.67
N VAL A 620 28.49 19.35 -39.75
CA VAL A 620 29.96 19.21 -39.98
C VAL A 620 30.68 19.34 -38.63
#